data_AF-A0A2E8XEU8-F1
#
_entry.id   AF-A0A2E8XEU8-F1
#
_cell.length_a   1.000
_cell.length_b   1.000
_cell.length_c   1.000
_cell.angle_alpha   90.00
_cell.angle_beta   90.00
_cell.angle_gamma   90.00
#
_symmetry.space_group_name_H-M   'P 1'
#
loop_
_entity.id
_entity.type
_entity.pdbx_description
1 polymer ?
#
loop_
_entity_poly.entity_id
_entity_poly.type
_entity_poly.pdbx_seq_one_letter_code
_entity_poly.pdbx_strand_id
1 'polypeptide(L)'
;MSFQDFGSLGEFIAAIATLITLIYLSAQIRQTNLITRAQFGHGLTHRLYDRFFNTAKDKEFSEFIAKDWAADDLEDSEKSRVTWFTIMLLVDIFDVYDKVKQGLVEEKHLEMRVHMLSTGIFRSPIGSRVWLFWSNVRDAEFVSWFEKNILDPTTAKEKLERLREKNPELYEEQNSKNTVFRLD
;
A
#
# COMPACT_ATOMS: atom_id res chain seq x y z
N MET A 1 -22.74 5.94 63.51
CA MET A 1 -21.73 5.81 62.45
C MET A 1 -20.44 6.40 62.98
N SER A 2 -19.39 5.59 63.09
CA SER A 2 -18.06 6.03 63.50
C SER A 2 -17.33 6.71 62.33
N PHE A 3 -16.27 7.47 62.60
CA PHE A 3 -15.41 8.03 61.56
C PHE A 3 -14.82 6.96 60.61
N GLN A 4 -14.68 5.71 61.05
CA GLN A 4 -14.27 4.57 60.20
C GLN A 4 -15.35 4.15 59.20
N ASP A 5 -16.64 4.29 59.55
CA ASP A 5 -17.75 3.97 58.64
C ASP A 5 -17.82 4.99 57.50
N PHE A 6 -17.51 6.26 57.78
CA PHE A 6 -17.41 7.30 56.76
C PHE A 6 -16.18 7.16 55.87
N GLY A 7 -15.03 6.74 56.43
CA GLY A 7 -13.81 6.45 55.67
C GLY A 7 -14.00 5.28 54.69
N SER A 8 -14.59 4.17 55.16
CA SER A 8 -14.86 3.00 54.31
C SER A 8 -15.89 3.29 53.20
N LEU A 9 -16.89 4.14 53.47
CA LEU A 9 -17.82 4.61 52.43
C LEU A 9 -17.10 5.48 51.37
N GLY A 10 -16.19 6.35 51.78
CA GLY A 10 -15.37 7.15 50.87
C GLY A 10 -14.46 6.29 49.99
N GLU A 11 -13.81 5.29 50.57
CA GLU A 11 -12.99 4.31 49.84
C GLU A 11 -13.83 3.49 48.85
N PHE A 12 -15.04 3.08 49.23
CA PHE A 12 -15.96 2.37 48.34
C PHE A 12 -16.37 3.23 47.13
N ILE A 13 -16.73 4.49 47.36
CA ILE A 13 -17.07 5.43 46.28
C ILE A 13 -15.85 5.67 45.38
N ALA A 14 -14.66 5.85 45.96
CA ALA A 14 -13.42 6.03 45.21
C ALA A 14 -13.07 4.80 44.35
N ALA A 15 -13.28 3.59 44.87
CA ALA A 15 -13.09 2.34 44.11
C ALA A 15 -14.07 2.25 42.93
N ILE A 16 -15.33 2.59 43.12
CA ILE A 16 -16.33 2.66 42.03
C ILE A 16 -15.92 3.70 40.99
N ALA A 17 -15.54 4.91 41.41
CA ALA A 17 -15.10 5.96 40.50
C ALA A 17 -13.87 5.54 39.69
N THR A 18 -12.93 4.83 40.31
CA THR A 18 -11.76 4.26 39.65
C THR A 18 -12.16 3.22 38.62
N LEU A 19 -13.06 2.29 38.96
CA LEU A 19 -13.57 1.28 38.02
C LEU A 19 -14.25 1.92 36.80
N ILE A 20 -15.11 2.91 37.02
CA ILE A 20 -15.77 3.67 35.95
C ILE A 20 -14.73 4.35 35.05
N THR A 21 -13.69 4.94 35.65
CA THR A 21 -12.61 5.60 34.91
C THR A 21 -11.84 4.60 34.04
N LEU A 22 -11.53 3.41 34.55
CA LEU A 22 -10.86 2.35 33.78
C LEU A 22 -11.71 1.87 32.60
N ILE A 23 -13.03 1.73 32.78
CA ILE A 23 -13.96 1.37 31.69
C ILE A 23 -13.97 2.47 30.63
N TYR A 24 -14.04 3.73 31.04
CA TYR A 24 -14.00 4.87 30.13
C TYR A 24 -12.69 4.93 29.33
N LEU A 25 -11.54 4.83 29.99
CA LEU A 25 -10.23 4.81 29.33
C LEU A 25 -10.11 3.65 28.34
N SER A 26 -10.62 2.47 28.70
CA SER A 26 -10.64 1.31 27.82
C SER A 26 -11.47 1.57 26.56
N ALA A 27 -12.63 2.20 26.69
CA ALA A 27 -13.46 2.61 25.56
C ALA A 27 -12.78 3.69 24.71
N GLN A 28 -12.14 4.67 25.35
CA GLN A 28 -11.40 5.75 24.68
C GLN A 28 -10.25 5.19 23.84
N ILE A 29 -9.43 4.28 24.39
CA ILE A 29 -8.32 3.64 23.66
C ILE A 29 -8.83 2.91 22.41
N ARG A 30 -9.98 2.20 22.52
CA ARG A 30 -10.59 1.53 21.36
C ARG A 30 -10.99 2.52 20.28
N GLN A 31 -11.62 3.64 20.65
CA GLN A 31 -11.99 4.69 19.70
C GLN A 31 -10.75 5.35 19.06
N THR A 32 -9.74 5.69 19.85
CA THR A 32 -8.48 6.25 19.36
C THR A 32 -7.80 5.32 18.34
N ASN A 33 -7.78 4.01 18.61
CA ASN A 33 -7.23 3.02 17.68
C ASN A 33 -8.03 2.97 16.37
N LEU A 34 -9.37 3.01 16.43
CA LEU A 34 -10.21 3.05 15.23
C LEU A 34 -9.96 4.30 14.39
N ILE A 35 -9.90 5.48 15.01
CA ILE A 35 -9.62 6.75 14.33
C ILE A 35 -8.23 6.72 13.69
N THR A 36 -7.23 6.24 14.42
CA THR A 36 -5.84 6.15 13.94
C THR A 36 -5.74 5.25 12.71
N ARG A 37 -6.38 4.06 12.75
CA ARG A 37 -6.46 3.15 11.60
C ARG A 37 -7.15 3.80 10.40
N ALA A 38 -8.26 4.50 10.62
CA ALA A 38 -8.97 5.21 9.57
C ALA A 38 -8.11 6.33 8.96
N GLN A 39 -7.36 7.07 9.77
CA GLN A 39 -6.45 8.12 9.30
C GLN A 39 -5.30 7.56 8.47
N PHE A 40 -4.68 6.46 8.91
CA PHE A 40 -3.65 5.79 8.09
C PHE A 40 -4.22 5.27 6.78
N GLY A 41 -5.34 4.54 6.83
CA GLY A 41 -6.02 4.03 5.63
C GLY A 41 -6.43 5.14 4.66
N HIS A 42 -6.92 6.28 5.18
CA HIS A 42 -7.23 7.46 4.40
C HIS A 42 -5.97 8.05 3.74
N GLY A 43 -4.88 8.25 4.49
CA GLY A 43 -3.63 8.75 3.93
C GLY A 43 -3.06 7.86 2.82
N LEU A 44 -3.08 6.52 3.01
CA LEU A 44 -2.63 5.57 2.00
C LEU A 44 -3.47 5.63 0.73
N THR A 45 -4.78 5.80 0.89
CA THR A 45 -5.74 5.90 -0.21
C THR A 45 -5.60 7.23 -0.94
N HIS A 46 -5.44 8.34 -0.21
CA HIS A 46 -5.28 9.68 -0.78
C HIS A 46 -4.05 9.77 -1.68
N ARG A 47 -2.90 9.21 -1.26
CA ARG A 47 -1.69 9.16 -2.11
C ARG A 47 -1.91 8.42 -3.43
N LEU A 48 -2.72 7.36 -3.43
CA LEU A 48 -3.08 6.64 -4.65
C LEU A 48 -4.00 7.47 -5.54
N TYR A 49 -5.01 8.12 -4.95
CA TYR A 49 -5.90 9.02 -5.66
C TYR A 49 -5.11 10.14 -6.37
N ASP A 50 -4.20 10.81 -5.67
CA ASP A 50 -3.40 11.89 -6.24
C ASP A 50 -2.55 11.38 -7.41
N ARG A 51 -1.93 10.21 -7.27
CA ARG A 51 -1.13 9.60 -8.35
C ARG A 51 -1.99 9.29 -9.57
N PHE A 52 -3.13 8.63 -9.40
CA PHE A 52 -4.04 8.31 -10.51
C PHE A 52 -4.62 9.56 -11.16
N PHE A 53 -4.92 10.58 -10.37
CA PHE A 53 -5.45 11.84 -10.87
C PHE A 53 -4.41 12.62 -11.67
N ASN A 54 -3.16 12.64 -11.22
CA ASN A 54 -2.05 13.20 -11.98
C ASN A 54 -1.88 12.46 -13.31
N THR A 55 -1.90 11.12 -13.32
CA THR A 55 -1.87 10.33 -14.58
C THR A 55 -3.04 10.66 -15.49
N ALA A 56 -4.25 10.86 -14.95
CA ALA A 56 -5.44 11.12 -15.75
C ALA A 56 -5.50 12.55 -16.32
N LYS A 57 -4.89 13.54 -15.66
CA LYS A 57 -5.00 14.96 -16.02
C LYS A 57 -3.78 15.51 -16.75
N ASP A 58 -2.60 15.04 -16.39
CA ASP A 58 -1.35 15.51 -16.96
C ASP A 58 -0.99 14.65 -18.16
N LYS A 59 -1.14 15.25 -19.35
CA LYS A 59 -0.83 14.58 -20.61
C LYS A 59 0.64 14.16 -20.69
N GLU A 60 1.57 15.03 -20.29
CA GLU A 60 3.00 14.73 -20.35
C GLU A 60 3.35 13.56 -19.42
N PHE A 61 2.75 13.56 -18.22
CA PHE A 61 2.93 12.45 -17.29
C PHE A 61 2.30 11.16 -17.79
N SER A 62 1.11 11.22 -18.41
CA SER A 62 0.47 10.07 -19.04
C SER A 62 1.32 9.49 -20.17
N GLU A 63 1.87 10.34 -21.04
CA GLU A 63 2.76 9.92 -22.13
C GLU A 63 4.04 9.27 -21.59
N PHE A 64 4.62 9.82 -20.51
CA PHE A 64 5.77 9.25 -19.83
C PHE A 64 5.49 7.86 -19.22
N ILE A 65 4.38 7.70 -18.50
CA ILE A 65 4.00 6.41 -17.87
C ILE A 65 3.64 5.35 -18.93
N ALA A 66 3.19 5.76 -20.12
CA ALA A 66 2.84 4.85 -21.21
C ALA A 66 4.05 4.35 -22.02
N LYS A 67 5.26 4.91 -21.81
CA LYS A 67 6.47 4.44 -22.51
C LYS A 67 6.87 3.03 -22.07
N ASP A 68 7.45 2.28 -22.99
CA ASP A 68 8.14 1.03 -22.64
C ASP A 68 9.46 1.38 -21.93
N TRP A 69 9.50 1.13 -20.62
CA TRP A 69 10.69 1.40 -19.81
C TRP A 69 11.78 0.33 -19.94
N ALA A 70 11.53 -0.73 -20.71
CA ALA A 70 12.55 -1.68 -21.13
C ALA A 70 13.21 -1.31 -22.46
N ALA A 71 12.70 -0.32 -23.18
CA ALA A 71 13.28 0.12 -24.44
C ALA A 71 14.64 0.81 -24.24
N ASP A 72 15.56 0.59 -25.19
CA ASP A 72 16.94 1.10 -25.14
C ASP A 72 17.05 2.58 -25.58
N ASP A 73 15.97 3.21 -26.00
CA ASP A 73 15.94 4.54 -26.63
C ASP A 73 15.49 5.69 -25.69
N LEU A 74 15.33 5.42 -24.40
CA LEU A 74 14.98 6.46 -23.42
C LEU A 74 16.05 7.55 -23.34
N GLU A 75 15.62 8.81 -23.36
CA GLU A 75 16.51 9.94 -23.10
C GLU A 75 16.99 9.93 -21.64
N ASP A 76 18.12 10.59 -21.34
CA ASP A 76 18.67 10.62 -19.98
C ASP A 76 17.75 11.32 -18.96
N SER A 77 16.99 12.30 -19.43
CA SER A 77 15.91 12.96 -18.67
C SER A 77 14.82 11.95 -18.29
N GLU A 78 14.45 11.06 -19.20
CA GLU A 78 13.44 10.02 -19.00
C GLU A 78 13.94 8.91 -18.10
N LYS A 79 15.18 8.46 -18.27
CA LYS A 79 15.82 7.51 -17.35
C LYS A 79 15.80 8.05 -15.91
N SER A 80 16.05 9.35 -15.74
CA SER A 80 15.97 10.02 -14.45
C SER A 80 14.54 10.01 -13.89
N ARG A 81 13.53 10.33 -14.73
CA ARG A 81 12.11 10.27 -14.35
C ARG A 81 11.67 8.86 -13.94
N VAL A 82 12.04 7.83 -14.71
CA VAL A 82 11.77 6.41 -14.38
C VAL A 82 12.42 6.04 -13.05
N THR A 83 13.66 6.46 -12.82
CA THR A 83 14.37 6.19 -11.57
C THR A 83 13.63 6.77 -10.38
N TRP A 84 13.30 8.06 -10.40
CA TRP A 84 12.63 8.73 -9.28
C TRP A 84 11.20 8.22 -9.07
N PHE A 85 10.47 7.94 -10.16
CA PHE A 85 9.14 7.34 -10.05
C PHE A 85 9.20 5.94 -9.42
N THR A 86 10.17 5.11 -9.83
CA THR A 86 10.37 3.78 -9.25
C THR A 86 10.74 3.86 -7.77
N ILE A 87 11.61 4.80 -7.37
CA ILE A 87 11.95 5.02 -5.96
C ILE A 87 10.71 5.44 -5.16
N MET A 88 9.87 6.33 -5.70
CA MET A 88 8.61 6.74 -5.06
C MET A 88 7.69 5.52 -4.83
N LEU A 89 7.54 4.65 -5.84
CA LEU A 89 6.78 3.42 -5.71
C LEU A 89 7.35 2.48 -4.65
N LEU A 90 8.67 2.39 -4.57
CA LEU A 90 9.38 1.54 -3.63
C LEU A 90 9.19 2.03 -2.19
N VAL A 91 9.32 3.33 -1.94
CA VAL A 91 9.07 3.92 -0.61
C VAL A 91 7.61 3.74 -0.20
N ASP A 92 6.65 3.86 -1.13
CA ASP A 92 5.23 3.64 -0.83
C ASP A 92 4.95 2.19 -0.43
N ILE A 93 5.51 1.19 -1.13
CA ILE A 93 5.31 -0.22 -0.74
C ILE A 93 6.03 -0.57 0.56
N PHE A 94 7.17 0.05 0.87
CA PHE A 94 7.86 -0.11 2.16
C PHE A 94 6.95 0.32 3.31
N ASP A 95 6.42 1.54 3.23
CA ASP A 95 5.52 2.13 4.21
C ASP A 95 4.26 1.28 4.43
N VAL A 96 3.63 0.82 3.34
CA VAL A 96 2.39 0.04 3.46
C VAL A 96 2.62 -1.37 3.99
N TYR A 97 3.71 -2.03 3.58
CA TYR A 97 4.06 -3.33 4.10
C TYR A 97 4.24 -3.28 5.62
N ASP A 98 5.01 -2.31 6.12
CA ASP A 98 5.27 -2.17 7.56
C ASP A 98 3.97 -1.86 8.34
N LYS A 99 3.11 -0.99 7.80
CA LYS A 99 1.81 -0.67 8.42
C LYS A 99 0.85 -1.87 8.46
N VAL A 100 0.84 -2.71 7.43
CA VAL A 100 0.04 -3.96 7.44
C VAL A 100 0.63 -4.95 8.45
N LYS A 101 1.94 -5.16 8.45
CA LYS A 101 2.63 -6.05 9.40
C LYS A 101 2.41 -5.64 10.86
N GLN A 102 2.31 -4.34 11.12
CA GLN A 102 2.02 -3.79 12.45
C GLN A 102 0.51 -3.78 12.80
N GLY A 103 -0.37 -4.23 11.90
CA GLY A 103 -1.83 -4.23 12.10
C GLY A 103 -2.45 -2.84 12.20
N LEU A 104 -1.79 -1.83 11.61
CA LEU A 104 -2.23 -0.43 11.58
C LEU A 104 -3.18 -0.14 10.43
N VAL A 105 -3.13 -0.95 9.36
CA VAL A 105 -4.05 -0.87 8.21
C VAL A 105 -4.41 -2.26 7.72
N GLU A 106 -5.49 -2.36 6.95
CA GLU A 106 -5.95 -3.61 6.35
C GLU A 106 -5.04 -4.08 5.20
N GLU A 107 -4.94 -5.40 5.02
CA GLU A 107 -4.10 -6.05 4.00
C GLU A 107 -4.43 -5.61 2.57
N LYS A 108 -5.69 -5.26 2.28
CA LYS A 108 -6.13 -4.74 0.98
C LYS A 108 -5.32 -3.54 0.48
N HIS A 109 -4.77 -2.73 1.40
CA HIS A 109 -3.91 -1.59 1.02
C HIS A 109 -2.60 -2.04 0.40
N LEU A 110 -2.06 -3.17 0.85
CA LEU A 110 -0.85 -3.80 0.33
C LEU A 110 -1.15 -4.54 -0.97
N GLU A 111 -2.22 -5.32 -1.01
CA GLU A 111 -2.64 -6.10 -2.19
C GLU A 111 -2.80 -5.23 -3.44
N MET A 112 -3.45 -4.06 -3.30
CA MET A 112 -3.65 -3.11 -4.40
C MET A 112 -2.31 -2.64 -5.00
N ARG A 113 -1.29 -2.41 -4.15
CA ARG A 113 0.04 -1.98 -4.59
C ARG A 113 0.79 -3.12 -5.25
N VAL A 114 0.74 -4.32 -4.66
CA VAL A 114 1.34 -5.52 -5.26
C VAL A 114 0.75 -5.76 -6.65
N HIS A 115 -0.57 -5.62 -6.81
CA HIS A 115 -1.22 -5.76 -8.10
C HIS A 115 -0.64 -4.80 -9.14
N MET A 116 -0.55 -3.51 -8.81
CA MET A 116 0.01 -2.50 -9.71
C MET A 116 1.51 -2.72 -10.00
N LEU A 117 2.31 -3.08 -8.99
CA LEU A 117 3.76 -3.27 -9.16
C LEU A 117 4.11 -4.56 -9.91
N SER A 118 3.23 -5.56 -9.88
CA SER A 118 3.42 -6.82 -10.60
C SER A 118 3.31 -6.70 -12.13
N THR A 119 2.96 -5.53 -12.66
CA THR A 119 2.85 -5.24 -14.10
C THR A 119 4.18 -5.16 -14.82
N GLY A 120 5.32 -5.10 -14.10
CA GLY A 120 6.65 -5.22 -14.70
C GLY A 120 7.58 -4.02 -14.51
N ILE A 121 7.15 -2.96 -13.82
CA ILE A 121 7.97 -1.77 -13.54
C ILE A 121 9.36 -2.16 -12.98
N PHE A 122 9.39 -3.01 -11.96
CA PHE A 122 10.63 -3.45 -11.31
C PHE A 122 11.42 -4.50 -12.12
N ARG A 123 10.86 -5.04 -13.20
CA ARG A 123 11.56 -5.94 -14.14
C ARG A 123 12.25 -5.18 -15.27
N SER A 124 11.99 -3.89 -15.44
CA SER A 124 12.76 -3.03 -16.35
C SER A 124 14.24 -2.95 -15.91
N PRO A 125 15.18 -2.60 -16.81
CA PRO A 125 16.58 -2.43 -16.45
C PRO A 125 16.80 -1.39 -15.35
N ILE A 126 16.09 -0.26 -15.39
CA ILE A 126 16.16 0.78 -14.35
C ILE A 126 15.53 0.26 -13.06
N GLY A 127 14.36 -0.35 -13.14
CA GLY A 127 13.64 -0.88 -11.98
C GLY A 127 14.43 -1.93 -11.21
N SER A 128 15.09 -2.84 -11.93
CA SER A 128 15.96 -3.86 -11.35
C SER A 128 17.15 -3.25 -10.61
N ARG A 129 17.80 -2.21 -11.18
CA ARG A 129 18.90 -1.50 -10.51
C ARG A 129 18.43 -0.76 -9.26
N VAL A 130 17.28 -0.09 -9.32
CA VAL A 130 16.68 0.57 -8.16
C VAL A 130 16.38 -0.46 -7.06
N TRP A 131 15.78 -1.60 -7.41
CA TRP A 131 15.54 -2.68 -6.45
C TRP A 131 16.83 -3.17 -5.79
N LEU A 132 17.85 -3.52 -6.59
CA LEU A 132 19.13 -4.02 -6.07
C LEU A 132 19.83 -3.05 -5.12
N PHE A 133 19.69 -1.74 -5.35
CA PHE A 133 20.27 -0.74 -4.46
C PHE A 133 19.49 -0.61 -3.14
N TRP A 134 18.17 -0.50 -3.24
CA TRP A 134 17.30 -0.20 -2.09
C TRP A 134 16.86 -1.43 -1.29
N SER A 135 16.98 -2.64 -1.82
CA SER A 135 16.73 -3.87 -1.05
C SER A 135 17.65 -3.98 0.17
N ASN A 136 18.87 -3.41 0.08
CA ASN A 136 19.86 -3.40 1.16
C ASN A 136 19.42 -2.64 2.42
N VAL A 137 18.39 -1.77 2.33
CA VAL A 137 17.86 -1.05 3.50
C VAL A 137 16.69 -1.78 4.16
N ARG A 138 16.34 -2.98 3.70
CA ARG A 138 15.22 -3.78 4.23
C ARG A 138 15.71 -5.11 4.80
N ASP A 139 14.88 -5.69 5.66
CA ASP A 139 15.15 -7.01 6.23
C ASP A 139 14.94 -8.13 5.20
N ALA A 140 15.50 -9.31 5.49
CA ALA A 140 15.43 -10.46 4.61
C ALA A 140 14.00 -10.98 4.38
N GLU A 141 13.11 -10.77 5.36
CA GLU A 141 11.70 -11.16 5.28
C GLU A 141 10.97 -10.33 4.22
N PHE A 142 11.13 -9.00 4.26
CA PHE A 142 10.58 -8.10 3.27
C PHE A 142 11.19 -8.36 1.89
N VAL A 143 12.50 -8.53 1.79
CA VAL A 143 13.19 -8.80 0.52
C VAL A 143 12.61 -10.06 -0.13
N SER A 144 12.57 -11.17 0.61
CA SER A 144 12.00 -12.44 0.10
C SER A 144 10.53 -12.29 -0.28
N TRP A 145 9.76 -11.54 0.51
CA TRP A 145 8.36 -11.26 0.21
C TRP A 145 8.21 -10.44 -1.08
N PHE A 146 9.01 -9.39 -1.25
CA PHE A 146 8.95 -8.50 -2.41
C PHE A 146 9.29 -9.25 -3.69
N GLU A 147 10.39 -10.01 -3.68
CA GLU A 147 10.84 -10.77 -4.85
C GLU A 147 9.78 -11.79 -5.28
N LYS A 148 9.18 -12.52 -4.34
CA LYS A 148 8.11 -13.47 -4.61
C LYS A 148 6.82 -12.82 -5.14
N ASN A 149 6.42 -11.67 -4.59
CA ASN A 149 5.10 -11.10 -4.86
C ASN A 149 5.08 -10.10 -6.02
N ILE A 150 6.23 -9.49 -6.33
CA ILE A 150 6.36 -8.39 -7.29
C ILE A 150 7.29 -8.76 -8.44
N LEU A 151 8.46 -9.34 -8.17
CA LEU A 151 9.42 -9.65 -9.24
C LEU A 151 9.11 -10.97 -9.95
N ASP A 152 8.63 -11.98 -9.21
CA ASP A 152 8.34 -13.30 -9.76
C ASP A 152 7.33 -13.21 -10.93
N PRO A 153 7.76 -13.53 -12.16
CA PRO A 153 6.91 -13.45 -13.33
C PRO A 153 5.77 -14.48 -13.29
N THR A 154 5.93 -15.58 -12.54
CA THR A 154 4.87 -16.59 -12.39
C THR A 154 3.68 -16.03 -11.62
N THR A 155 3.92 -15.30 -10.53
CA THR A 155 2.87 -14.63 -9.74
C THR A 155 2.06 -13.64 -10.59
N ALA A 156 2.72 -12.86 -11.45
CA ALA A 156 2.05 -11.93 -12.36
C ALA A 156 1.20 -12.68 -13.40
N LYS A 157 1.76 -13.73 -14.00
CA LYS A 157 1.05 -14.59 -14.96
C LYS A 157 -0.17 -15.27 -14.35
N GLU A 158 -0.05 -15.82 -13.14
CA GLU A 158 -1.18 -16.45 -12.44
C GLU A 158 -2.31 -15.45 -12.15
N LYS A 159 -1.99 -14.22 -11.72
CA LYS A 159 -3.00 -13.18 -11.49
C LYS A 159 -3.70 -12.81 -12.79
N LEU A 160 -2.97 -12.73 -13.89
CA LEU A 160 -3.50 -12.42 -15.20
C LEU A 160 -4.42 -13.53 -15.72
N GLU A 161 -3.97 -14.78 -15.60
CA GLU A 161 -4.76 -15.96 -15.97
C GLU A 161 -6.08 -16.02 -15.18
N ARG A 162 -6.04 -15.77 -13.87
CA ARG A 162 -7.25 -15.65 -13.05
C ARG A 162 -8.18 -14.52 -13.48
N LEU A 163 -7.63 -13.38 -13.95
CA LEU A 163 -8.45 -12.29 -14.49
C LEU A 163 -9.11 -12.69 -15.80
N ARG A 164 -8.39 -13.39 -16.69
CA ARG A 164 -8.89 -13.90 -17.96
C ARG A 164 -9.99 -14.94 -17.76
N GLU A 165 -9.79 -15.89 -16.86
CA GLU A 165 -10.79 -16.90 -16.52
C GLU A 165 -12.08 -16.30 -15.95
N LYS A 166 -11.96 -15.24 -15.15
CA LYS A 166 -13.12 -14.57 -14.51
C LYS A 166 -13.86 -13.59 -15.43
N ASN A 167 -13.18 -13.03 -16.43
CA ASN A 167 -13.70 -11.99 -17.31
C ASN A 167 -13.32 -12.29 -18.77
N PRO A 168 -13.75 -13.44 -19.33
CA PRO A 168 -13.39 -13.85 -20.69
C PRO A 168 -13.73 -12.78 -21.74
N GLU A 169 -14.81 -12.02 -21.52
CA GLU A 169 -15.29 -10.95 -22.39
C GLU A 169 -14.33 -9.75 -22.51
N LEU A 170 -13.42 -9.53 -21.55
CA LEU A 170 -12.41 -8.48 -21.63
C LEU A 170 -11.28 -8.81 -22.62
N TYR A 171 -11.16 -10.09 -22.98
CA TYR A 171 -10.10 -10.62 -23.85
C TYR A 171 -10.65 -11.10 -25.20
N GLU A 172 -11.94 -10.94 -25.45
CA GLU A 172 -12.54 -11.08 -26.79
C GLU A 172 -12.27 -9.80 -27.60
N GLU A 173 -11.65 -9.97 -28.76
CA GLU A 173 -10.65 -9.09 -29.36
C GLU A 173 -11.12 -7.73 -29.93
N GLN A 174 -12.33 -7.24 -29.68
CA GLN A 174 -12.91 -6.23 -30.61
C GLN A 174 -13.49 -4.90 -30.12
N ASN A 175 -13.43 -4.48 -28.85
CA ASN A 175 -13.97 -3.13 -28.53
C ASN A 175 -13.26 -2.26 -27.50
N SER A 176 -12.21 -2.72 -26.82
CA SER A 176 -11.46 -1.83 -25.94
C SER A 176 -10.36 -1.11 -26.71
N LYS A 177 -10.62 0.13 -27.17
CA LYS A 177 -9.57 1.07 -27.62
C LYS A 177 -8.67 1.54 -26.47
N ASN A 178 -8.85 1.03 -25.25
CA ASN A 178 -8.10 1.40 -24.07
C ASN A 178 -6.85 0.52 -23.96
N THR A 179 -5.67 1.12 -24.08
CA THR A 179 -4.36 0.46 -24.02
C THR A 179 -3.87 0.21 -22.60
N VAL A 180 -4.48 0.83 -21.57
CA VAL A 180 -4.02 0.70 -20.17
C VAL A 180 -4.09 -0.74 -19.65
N PHE A 181 -4.97 -1.57 -20.24
CA PHE A 181 -5.12 -2.99 -19.91
C PHE A 181 -4.80 -3.91 -21.09
N ARG A 182 -4.19 -3.39 -22.17
CA ARG A 182 -3.78 -4.23 -23.30
C ARG A 182 -2.51 -5.00 -22.94
N LEU A 183 -2.55 -6.27 -23.31
CA LEU A 183 -1.43 -7.20 -23.29
C LEU A 183 -0.93 -7.30 -24.73
N ASP A 184 0.08 -6.52 -25.06
CA ASP A 184 1.00 -6.80 -26.16
C ASP A 184 2.41 -7.00 -25.59
#